data_AF-A0A937R6Z1-F1
#
_entry.id   AF-A0A937R6Z1-F1
#
_cell.length_a   1.000
_cell.length_b   1.000
_cell.length_c   1.000
_cell.angle_alpha   90.00
_cell.angle_beta   90.00
_cell.angle_gamma   90.00
#
_symmetry.space_group_name_H-M   'P 1'
#
loop_
_entity.id
_entity.type
_entity.pdbx_description
1 polymer ?
#
loop_
_entity_poly.entity_id
_entity_poly.type
_entity_poly.pdbx_seq_one_letter_code
_entity_poly.pdbx_strand_id
1 'polypeptide(L)'
;MSTPTSTGSSYVFAAPIRYVDPQDALAPLIQQLHAYDSMRRRLETEGGHVGDLTTVAKTLGEPLRIAGNYHTCEASLTDQAALQAAVRGVGWDIKLAVRQLDSRMPAYYLCRVHRDYWSEYSLIVEDYYRSPGYPMLDERFVPLMHMGHETYHLRLSQFRRHVAAMAGDGRRTDEVLYNLGRQVFQAAWHDDQRVGMLTAKHFGLTHFADAIELLYLCLSGDLCELRSAVDKPMRLFFDVVYPQPAIGALLTRLGVLDGGVLNEIPQQALRQYAELLRAFGAFIQIEVPWGARSLRPPLGRRRLRVPLYRLLFGNMSRLGRVAKALGDVDEVRRAAAELEATAQRIIDQILAMDAPHPARA
;
A
#
# COMPACT_ATOMS: atom_id res chain seq x y z
N MET A 1 43.92 -36.58 -45.16
CA MET A 1 43.91 -36.21 -43.72
C MET A 1 43.90 -34.70 -43.67
N SER A 2 42.73 -34.12 -43.33
CA SER A 2 42.51 -32.67 -43.32
C SER A 2 42.24 -32.24 -41.89
N THR A 3 43.06 -31.34 -41.37
CA THR A 3 42.94 -30.76 -40.02
C THR A 3 41.83 -29.69 -39.98
N PRO A 4 40.97 -29.68 -38.96
CA PRO A 4 39.95 -28.65 -38.82
C PRO A 4 40.55 -27.36 -38.23
N THR A 5 40.22 -26.24 -38.86
CA THR A 5 40.54 -24.88 -38.43
C THR A 5 39.66 -24.50 -37.22
N SER A 6 40.29 -24.17 -36.09
CA SER A 6 39.59 -23.67 -34.91
C SER A 6 39.06 -22.26 -35.15
N THR A 7 37.74 -22.10 -35.17
CA THR A 7 37.08 -20.81 -35.08
C THR A 7 37.28 -20.25 -33.68
N GLY A 8 38.10 -19.20 -33.58
CA GLY A 8 38.34 -18.48 -32.34
C GLY A 8 37.04 -17.88 -31.80
N SER A 9 36.52 -18.45 -30.73
CA SER A 9 35.48 -17.84 -29.91
C SER A 9 36.14 -16.68 -29.14
N SER A 10 35.99 -15.48 -29.67
CA SER A 10 36.33 -14.25 -28.95
C SER A 10 35.31 -14.08 -27.83
N TYR A 11 35.69 -14.49 -26.62
CA TYR A 11 34.99 -14.10 -25.40
C TYR A 11 35.01 -12.57 -25.32
N VAL A 12 33.88 -11.94 -25.67
CA VAL A 12 33.64 -10.52 -25.43
C VAL A 12 33.62 -10.37 -23.91
N PHE A 13 34.71 -9.87 -23.35
CA PHE A 13 34.80 -9.52 -21.94
C PHE A 13 33.66 -8.56 -21.63
N ALA A 14 32.71 -9.00 -20.78
CA ALA A 14 31.64 -8.16 -20.30
C ALA A 14 32.26 -6.91 -19.66
N ALA A 15 31.83 -5.73 -20.13
CA ALA A 15 32.27 -4.47 -19.53
C ALA A 15 32.01 -4.51 -18.01
N PRO A 16 32.93 -3.97 -17.18
CA PRO A 16 32.78 -4.00 -15.74
C PRO A 16 31.48 -3.30 -15.34
N ILE A 17 30.66 -4.00 -14.54
CA ILE A 17 29.42 -3.45 -13.98
C ILE A 17 29.79 -2.24 -13.13
N ARG A 18 29.32 -1.06 -13.53
CA ARG A 18 29.42 0.14 -12.71
C ARG A 18 28.21 0.18 -11.82
N TYR A 19 28.40 0.10 -10.51
CA TYR A 19 27.30 0.34 -9.58
C TYR A 19 26.94 1.82 -9.66
N VAL A 20 25.70 2.13 -10.02
CA VAL A 20 25.16 3.49 -10.03
C VAL A 20 24.14 3.60 -8.90
N ASP A 21 24.21 4.66 -8.11
CA ASP A 21 23.15 4.99 -7.16
C ASP A 21 21.86 5.27 -7.94
N PRO A 22 20.77 4.52 -7.73
CA PRO A 22 19.50 4.76 -8.40
C PRO A 22 18.97 6.18 -8.24
N GLN A 23 19.20 6.82 -7.09
CA GLN A 23 18.69 8.16 -6.83
C GLN A 23 19.38 9.20 -7.73
N ASP A 24 20.70 9.10 -7.87
CA ASP A 24 21.48 9.97 -8.76
C ASP A 24 21.17 9.67 -10.24
N ALA A 25 21.09 8.38 -10.60
CA ALA A 25 20.78 7.95 -11.96
C ALA A 25 19.43 8.44 -12.47
N LEU A 26 18.41 8.45 -11.59
CA LEU A 26 17.04 8.80 -11.91
C LEU A 26 16.73 10.29 -11.73
N ALA A 27 17.66 11.07 -11.15
CA ALA A 27 17.45 12.50 -10.90
C ALA A 27 16.99 13.30 -12.14
N PRO A 28 17.57 13.11 -13.35
CA PRO A 28 17.10 13.82 -14.55
C PRO A 28 15.64 13.51 -14.89
N LEU A 29 15.24 12.24 -14.79
CA LEU A 29 13.86 11.82 -15.03
C LEU A 29 12.91 12.43 -13.99
N ILE A 30 13.28 12.37 -12.70
CA ILE A 30 12.48 12.92 -11.60
C ILE A 30 12.28 14.43 -11.77
N GLN A 31 13.33 15.17 -12.15
CA GLN A 31 13.25 16.61 -12.41
C GLN A 31 12.29 16.94 -13.56
N GLN A 32 12.36 16.20 -14.67
CA GLN A 32 11.46 16.40 -15.80
C GLN A 32 10.01 16.06 -15.44
N LEU A 33 9.78 15.00 -14.65
CA LEU A 33 8.46 14.64 -14.15
C LEU A 33 7.88 15.76 -13.25
N HIS A 34 8.69 16.36 -12.38
CA HIS A 34 8.27 17.52 -11.58
C HIS A 34 7.91 18.72 -12.46
N ALA A 35 8.71 19.02 -13.48
CA ALA A 35 8.43 20.12 -14.41
C ALA A 35 7.11 19.88 -15.16
N TYR A 36 6.92 18.66 -15.67
CA TYR A 36 5.68 18.21 -16.30
C TYR A 36 4.47 18.38 -15.36
N ASP A 37 4.54 17.84 -14.14
CA ASP A 37 3.41 17.86 -13.21
C ASP A 37 3.07 19.27 -12.70
N SER A 38 4.04 20.17 -12.58
CA SER A 38 3.79 21.58 -12.30
C SER A 38 2.97 22.25 -13.40
N MET A 39 3.30 22.01 -14.67
CA MET A 39 2.51 22.55 -15.79
C MET A 39 1.14 21.90 -15.90
N ARG A 40 1.06 20.57 -15.75
CA ARG A 40 -0.21 19.84 -15.78
C ARG A 40 -1.16 20.35 -14.70
N ARG A 41 -0.68 20.51 -13.46
CA ARG A 41 -1.50 21.03 -12.36
C ARG A 41 -2.02 22.43 -12.65
N ARG A 42 -1.15 23.34 -13.14
CA ARG A 42 -1.55 24.69 -13.54
C ARG A 42 -2.70 24.64 -14.56
N LEU A 43 -2.57 23.81 -15.59
CA LEU A 43 -3.60 23.62 -16.61
C LEU A 43 -4.92 23.07 -16.04
N GLU A 44 -4.85 22.12 -15.11
CA GLU A 44 -6.03 21.52 -14.49
C GLU A 44 -6.76 22.49 -13.54
N THR A 45 -6.04 23.41 -12.89
CA THR A 45 -6.62 24.32 -11.88
C THR A 45 -7.00 25.69 -12.45
N GLU A 46 -6.15 26.26 -13.31
CA GLU A 46 -6.28 27.64 -13.81
C GLU A 46 -6.77 27.68 -15.27
N GLY A 47 -6.79 26.53 -15.95
CA GLY A 47 -6.93 26.47 -17.40
C GLY A 47 -5.62 26.84 -18.12
N GLY A 48 -5.69 27.03 -19.43
CA GLY A 48 -4.53 27.46 -20.20
C GLY A 48 -4.82 27.64 -21.69
N HIS A 49 -3.77 27.95 -22.43
CA HIS A 49 -3.82 28.19 -23.86
C HIS A 49 -3.17 27.05 -24.64
N VAL A 50 -3.40 27.01 -25.96
CA VAL A 50 -2.81 26.00 -26.85
C VAL A 50 -1.26 25.98 -26.74
N GLY A 51 -0.63 27.14 -26.52
CA GLY A 51 0.83 27.22 -26.33
C GLY A 51 1.34 26.49 -25.08
N ASP A 52 0.51 26.36 -24.03
CA ASP A 52 0.86 25.56 -22.86
C ASP A 52 0.92 24.07 -23.20
N LEU A 53 0.02 23.58 -24.06
CA LEU A 53 0.05 22.20 -24.55
C LEU A 53 1.30 21.94 -25.40
N THR A 54 1.75 22.91 -26.19
CA THR A 54 3.02 22.83 -26.90
C THR A 54 4.20 22.73 -25.93
N THR A 55 4.15 23.47 -24.82
CA THR A 55 5.20 23.42 -23.77
C THR A 55 5.21 22.07 -23.05
N VAL A 56 4.03 21.52 -22.75
CA VAL A 56 3.88 20.17 -22.20
C VAL A 56 4.42 19.12 -23.18
N ALA A 57 4.02 19.17 -24.45
CA ALA A 57 4.50 18.24 -25.47
C ALA A 57 6.03 18.31 -25.65
N LYS A 58 6.60 19.53 -25.63
CA LYS A 58 8.04 19.74 -25.65
C LYS A 58 8.71 19.11 -24.43
N THR A 59 8.19 19.33 -23.23
CA THR A 59 8.75 18.78 -21.99
C THR A 59 8.68 17.25 -21.98
N LEU A 60 7.61 16.65 -22.49
CA LEU A 60 7.50 15.19 -22.59
C LEU A 60 8.46 14.59 -23.64
N GLY A 61 8.72 15.33 -24.72
CA GLY A 61 9.58 14.89 -25.83
C GLY A 61 11.07 15.21 -25.64
N GLU A 62 11.45 16.02 -24.65
CA GLU A 62 12.83 16.42 -24.41
C GLU A 62 13.68 15.21 -23.95
N PRO A 63 14.85 14.96 -24.59
CA PRO A 63 15.67 13.81 -24.29
C PRO A 63 16.31 13.91 -22.91
N LEU A 64 16.26 12.79 -22.18
CA LEU A 64 16.88 12.55 -20.89
C LEU A 64 18.06 11.61 -21.07
N ARG A 65 19.14 11.85 -20.33
CA ARG A 65 20.25 10.89 -20.19
C ARG A 65 20.16 10.22 -18.83
N ILE A 66 20.00 8.90 -18.83
CA ILE A 66 19.88 8.09 -17.61
C ILE A 66 21.08 7.15 -17.56
N ALA A 67 21.89 7.26 -16.51
CA ALA A 67 23.06 6.42 -16.30
C ALA A 67 22.63 5.04 -15.77
N GLY A 68 22.77 3.99 -16.58
CA GLY A 68 22.57 2.60 -16.15
C GLY A 68 23.89 1.94 -15.72
N ASN A 69 23.78 0.73 -15.17
CA ASN A 69 24.94 -0.03 -14.67
C ASN A 69 25.92 -0.47 -15.78
N TYR A 70 25.44 -0.53 -17.02
CA TYR A 70 26.22 -0.97 -18.18
C TYR A 70 26.54 0.16 -19.16
N HIS A 71 25.58 1.07 -19.37
CA HIS A 71 25.70 2.19 -20.31
C HIS A 71 24.73 3.30 -19.94
N THR A 72 24.99 4.51 -20.42
CA THR A 72 24.03 5.62 -20.37
C THR A 72 23.06 5.50 -21.54
N CYS A 73 21.77 5.56 -21.26
CA CYS A 73 20.72 5.56 -22.26
C CYS A 73 20.17 6.96 -22.46
N GLU A 74 19.81 7.30 -23.70
CA GLU A 74 19.00 8.47 -24.01
C GLU A 74 17.54 8.02 -24.20
N ALA A 75 16.59 8.69 -23.55
CA ALA A 75 15.17 8.35 -23.61
C ALA A 75 14.30 9.61 -23.42
N SER A 76 13.02 9.56 -23.75
CA SER A 76 12.06 10.64 -23.47
C SER A 76 10.79 10.07 -22.82
N LEU A 77 9.94 10.92 -22.24
CA LEU A 77 8.65 10.50 -21.70
C LEU A 77 7.65 10.09 -22.79
N THR A 78 7.87 10.52 -24.04
CA THR A 78 7.08 10.09 -25.21
C THR A 78 7.52 8.73 -25.77
N ASP A 79 8.77 8.32 -25.58
CA ASP A 79 9.25 6.98 -25.96
C ASP A 79 9.26 6.04 -24.75
N GLN A 80 8.11 5.41 -24.52
CA GLN A 80 7.93 4.51 -23.38
C GLN A 80 8.87 3.29 -23.43
N ALA A 81 9.22 2.80 -24.62
CA ALA A 81 10.08 1.62 -24.75
C ALA A 81 11.52 1.94 -24.35
N ALA A 82 12.08 3.03 -24.89
CA ALA A 82 13.41 3.51 -24.54
C ALA A 82 13.49 3.88 -23.04
N LEU A 83 12.46 4.55 -22.51
CA LEU A 83 12.42 4.93 -21.11
C LEU A 83 12.36 3.72 -20.17
N GLN A 84 11.53 2.72 -20.48
CA GLN A 84 11.49 1.49 -19.70
C GLN A 84 12.81 0.73 -19.74
N ALA A 85 13.49 0.69 -20.90
CA ALA A 85 14.81 0.08 -21.03
C ALA A 85 15.86 0.82 -20.20
N ALA A 86 15.86 2.16 -20.25
CA ALA A 86 16.76 3.00 -19.48
C ALA A 86 16.58 2.82 -17.97
N VAL A 87 15.33 2.84 -17.48
CA VAL A 87 15.01 2.61 -16.05
C VAL A 87 15.43 1.20 -15.59
N ARG A 88 15.19 0.16 -16.41
CA ARG A 88 15.67 -1.21 -16.09
C ARG A 88 17.20 -1.29 -16.09
N GLY A 89 17.88 -0.48 -16.89
CA GLY A 89 19.34 -0.36 -16.91
C GLY A 89 19.93 0.15 -15.59
N VAL A 90 19.18 0.96 -14.85
CA VAL A 90 19.52 1.41 -13.48
C VAL A 90 19.33 0.28 -12.47
N GLY A 91 18.20 -0.43 -12.54
CA GLY A 91 17.91 -1.57 -11.66
C GLY A 91 16.72 -2.39 -12.15
N TRP A 92 16.82 -3.72 -12.06
CA TRP A 92 15.76 -4.64 -12.50
C TRP A 92 14.50 -4.58 -11.64
N ASP A 93 14.67 -4.14 -10.39
CA ASP A 93 13.66 -3.92 -9.37
C ASP A 93 12.98 -2.54 -9.49
N ILE A 94 13.52 -1.62 -10.28
CA ILE A 94 12.92 -0.30 -10.50
C ILE A 94 11.78 -0.40 -11.53
N LYS A 95 10.64 0.20 -11.21
CA LYS A 95 9.43 0.20 -12.04
C LYS A 95 8.95 1.62 -12.29
N LEU A 96 8.66 1.91 -13.55
CA LEU A 96 7.92 3.09 -13.98
C LEU A 96 6.53 2.65 -14.46
N ALA A 97 5.50 3.08 -13.75
CA ALA A 97 4.11 2.91 -14.14
C ALA A 97 3.53 4.26 -14.60
N VAL A 98 2.65 4.20 -15.60
CA VAL A 98 1.97 5.36 -16.17
C VAL A 98 0.47 5.09 -16.21
N ARG A 99 -0.33 6.03 -15.74
CA ARG A 99 -1.80 5.97 -15.76
C ARG A 99 -2.35 7.20 -16.47
N GLN A 100 -3.46 7.05 -17.18
CA GLN A 100 -4.19 8.18 -17.71
C GLN A 100 -5.18 8.68 -16.65
N LEU A 101 -5.14 9.97 -16.34
CA LEU A 101 -6.11 10.63 -15.48
C LEU A 101 -7.39 10.99 -16.25
N ASP A 102 -8.44 11.42 -15.54
CA ASP A 102 -9.68 11.91 -16.14
C ASP A 102 -9.43 13.12 -17.07
N SER A 103 -8.40 13.92 -16.78
CA SER A 103 -7.92 15.02 -17.64
C SER A 103 -7.26 14.54 -18.94
N ARG A 104 -7.19 13.22 -19.18
CA ARG A 104 -6.47 12.54 -20.27
C ARG A 104 -4.94 12.68 -20.22
N MET A 105 -4.42 13.41 -19.24
CA MET A 105 -2.99 13.60 -19.02
C MET A 105 -2.38 12.39 -18.29
N PRO A 106 -1.13 12.01 -18.59
CA PRO A 106 -0.44 10.94 -17.86
C PRO A 106 -0.10 11.33 -16.42
N ALA A 107 -0.19 10.36 -15.53
CA ALA A 107 0.36 10.40 -14.18
C ALA A 107 1.36 9.25 -14.03
N TYR A 108 2.53 9.57 -13.48
CA TYR A 108 3.67 8.68 -13.38
C TYR A 108 3.86 8.19 -11.94
N TYR A 109 4.34 6.97 -11.80
CA TYR A 109 4.77 6.41 -10.52
C TYR A 109 6.06 5.63 -10.73
N LEU A 110 7.13 6.08 -10.07
CA LEU A 110 8.47 5.51 -10.14
C LEU A 110 8.83 4.98 -8.75
N CYS A 111 9.09 3.68 -8.65
CA CYS A 111 9.31 3.01 -7.38
C CYS A 111 10.30 1.86 -7.52
N ARG A 112 10.83 1.40 -6.38
CA ARG A 112 11.64 0.18 -6.28
C ARG A 112 10.80 -0.95 -5.68
N VAL A 113 10.71 -2.04 -6.41
CA VAL A 113 9.95 -3.23 -6.06
C VAL A 113 10.90 -4.35 -5.65
N HIS A 114 10.88 -4.71 -4.37
CA HIS A 114 11.47 -5.96 -3.92
C HIS A 114 10.53 -7.11 -4.28
N ARG A 115 10.96 -7.94 -5.23
CA ARG A 115 10.21 -9.13 -5.62
C ARG A 115 10.31 -10.18 -4.53
N ASP A 116 9.19 -10.79 -4.22
CA ASP A 116 9.10 -11.98 -3.39
C ASP A 116 8.36 -13.04 -4.21
N TYR A 117 9.12 -13.95 -4.80
CA TYR A 117 8.58 -14.97 -5.71
C TYR A 117 7.70 -16.00 -5.01
N TRP A 118 7.74 -16.03 -3.67
CA TRP A 118 7.00 -16.98 -2.84
C TRP A 118 5.74 -16.37 -2.22
N SER A 119 5.44 -15.11 -2.51
CA SER A 119 4.31 -14.39 -1.93
C SER A 119 3.31 -13.91 -2.97
N GLU A 120 2.07 -13.72 -2.53
CA GLU A 120 0.98 -13.12 -3.30
C GLU A 120 1.32 -11.68 -3.73
N TYR A 121 1.97 -10.91 -2.84
CA TYR A 121 2.30 -9.51 -3.06
C TYR A 121 3.80 -9.26 -3.06
N SER A 122 4.30 -8.66 -4.14
CA SER A 122 5.62 -8.02 -4.14
C SER A 122 5.60 -6.72 -3.33
N LEU A 123 6.76 -6.32 -2.80
CA LEU A 123 6.87 -5.20 -1.86
C LEU A 123 7.46 -3.97 -2.55
N ILE A 124 6.79 -2.83 -2.42
CA ILE A 124 7.37 -1.52 -2.76
C ILE A 124 8.04 -0.98 -1.51
N VAL A 125 9.38 -0.94 -1.55
CA VAL A 125 10.22 -0.52 -0.42
C VAL A 125 10.68 0.93 -0.52
N GLU A 126 10.53 1.54 -1.70
CA GLU A 126 10.94 2.92 -1.96
C GLU A 126 10.11 3.56 -3.08
N ASP A 127 9.69 4.80 -2.84
CA ASP A 127 9.07 5.66 -3.85
C ASP A 127 10.10 6.69 -4.29
N TYR A 128 10.48 6.68 -5.56
CA TYR A 128 11.33 7.73 -6.13
C TYR A 128 10.51 8.92 -6.59
N TYR A 129 9.35 8.66 -7.17
CA TYR A 129 8.45 9.70 -7.66
C TYR A 129 7.00 9.22 -7.70
N ARG A 130 6.08 10.11 -7.34
CA ARG A 130 4.64 9.89 -7.52
C ARG A 130 3.98 11.16 -8.03
N SER A 131 3.43 11.10 -9.23
CA SER A 131 2.63 12.19 -9.78
C SER A 131 1.45 12.50 -8.85
N PRO A 132 1.14 13.78 -8.64
CA PRO A 132 -0.08 14.20 -7.99
C PRO A 132 -1.34 13.60 -8.63
N GLY A 133 -2.22 13.01 -7.82
CA GLY A 133 -3.45 12.40 -8.32
C GLY A 133 -3.24 11.03 -8.97
N TYR A 134 -2.03 10.45 -8.93
CA TYR A 134 -1.85 9.04 -9.29
C TYR A 134 -2.84 8.17 -8.48
N PRO A 135 -3.60 7.27 -9.13
CA PRO A 135 -4.71 6.58 -8.49
C PRO A 135 -4.19 5.62 -7.41
N MET A 136 -4.34 6.00 -6.15
CA MET A 136 -4.09 5.19 -4.97
C MET A 136 -5.34 5.25 -4.09
N LEU A 137 -6.17 4.21 -4.18
CA LEU A 137 -7.41 4.12 -3.39
C LEU A 137 -7.12 3.80 -1.93
N ASP A 138 -6.10 2.97 -1.70
CA ASP A 138 -5.61 2.57 -0.38
C ASP A 138 -4.09 2.81 -0.37
N GLU A 139 -3.57 3.41 0.69
CA GLU A 139 -2.14 3.73 0.81
C GLU A 139 -1.27 2.48 1.00
N ARG A 140 -1.89 1.37 1.43
CA ARG A 140 -1.28 0.06 1.65
C ARG A 140 -0.95 -0.67 0.34
N PHE A 141 -1.66 -0.36 -0.73
CA PHE A 141 -1.57 -1.10 -2.00
C PHE A 141 -1.35 -0.19 -3.19
N VAL A 142 -0.53 -0.64 -4.15
CA VAL A 142 -0.41 0.03 -5.44
C VAL A 142 -0.65 -0.94 -6.59
N PRO A 143 -1.60 -0.64 -7.50
CA PRO A 143 -1.79 -1.42 -8.72
C PRO A 143 -0.74 -1.05 -9.77
N LEU A 144 0.14 -1.99 -10.11
CA LEU A 144 1.12 -1.86 -11.18
C LEU A 144 0.75 -2.77 -12.37
N MET A 145 0.95 -2.27 -13.58
CA MET A 145 0.74 -3.06 -14.79
C MET A 145 1.91 -4.03 -14.99
N HIS A 146 1.61 -5.31 -15.14
CA HIS A 146 2.55 -6.35 -15.52
C HIS A 146 1.95 -7.22 -16.61
N MET A 147 2.61 -7.29 -17.78
CA MET A 147 2.15 -8.09 -18.93
C MET A 147 0.67 -7.85 -19.31
N GLY A 148 0.21 -6.61 -19.25
CA GLY A 148 -1.19 -6.26 -19.58
C GLY A 148 -2.21 -6.48 -18.47
N HIS A 149 -1.79 -6.98 -17.30
CA HIS A 149 -2.66 -7.18 -16.13
C HIS A 149 -2.27 -6.27 -14.98
N GLU A 150 -3.25 -5.87 -14.17
CA GLU A 150 -2.98 -5.17 -12.91
C GLU A 150 -2.59 -6.16 -11.84
N THR A 151 -1.47 -5.88 -11.18
CA THR A 151 -0.94 -6.66 -10.06
C THR A 151 -0.78 -5.74 -8.87
N TYR A 152 -1.33 -6.13 -7.73
CA TYR A 152 -1.25 -5.35 -6.50
C TYR A 152 0.07 -5.59 -5.80
N HIS A 153 0.68 -4.51 -5.32
CA HIS A 153 1.92 -4.53 -4.57
C HIS A 153 1.69 -3.88 -3.21
N LEU A 154 2.26 -4.45 -2.15
CA LEU A 154 2.23 -3.86 -0.82
C LEU A 154 3.19 -2.68 -0.76
N ARG A 155 2.73 -1.53 -0.28
CA ARG A 155 3.51 -0.29 -0.25
C ARG A 155 4.00 0.02 1.16
N LEU A 156 5.24 -0.39 1.43
CA LEU A 156 5.94 -0.13 2.70
C LEU A 156 6.85 1.09 2.62
N SER A 157 7.09 1.61 1.42
CA SER A 157 7.88 2.82 1.17
C SER A 157 7.42 4.04 1.97
N GLN A 158 6.13 4.12 2.32
CA GLN A 158 5.60 5.19 3.19
C GLN A 158 6.22 5.22 4.59
N PHE A 159 6.73 4.08 5.06
CA PHE A 159 7.39 3.98 6.35
C PHE A 159 8.90 4.18 6.27
N ARG A 160 9.49 4.16 5.07
CA ARG A 160 10.94 4.20 4.84
C ARG A 160 11.66 5.29 5.62
N ARG A 161 11.15 6.52 5.59
CA ARG A 161 11.77 7.66 6.30
C ARG A 161 11.82 7.43 7.82
N HIS A 162 10.75 6.91 8.40
CA HIS A 162 10.66 6.67 9.84
C HIS A 162 11.50 5.45 10.25
N VAL A 163 11.50 4.39 9.42
CA VAL A 163 12.37 3.23 9.62
C VAL A 163 13.84 3.60 9.50
N ALA A 164 14.22 4.49 8.58
CA ALA A 164 15.60 4.97 8.47
C ALA A 164 16.04 5.73 9.72
N ALA A 165 15.18 6.56 10.29
CA ALA A 165 15.45 7.24 11.57
C ALA A 165 15.59 6.24 12.74
N MET A 166 14.90 5.11 12.68
CA MET A 166 14.98 4.03 13.67
C MET A 166 16.21 3.12 13.50
N ALA A 167 16.57 2.77 12.27
CA ALA A 167 17.59 1.77 11.94
C ALA A 167 19.02 2.33 11.81
N GLY A 168 19.15 3.64 11.55
CA GLY A 168 20.43 4.36 11.51
C GLY A 168 21.15 4.36 10.15
N ASP A 169 20.81 3.46 9.22
CA ASP A 169 21.31 3.48 7.83
C ASP A 169 20.29 2.94 6.82
N GLY A 170 20.52 3.21 5.52
CA GLY A 170 19.60 2.89 4.42
C GLY A 170 19.51 1.40 4.05
N ARG A 171 20.60 0.63 4.18
CA ARG A 171 20.57 -0.81 3.87
C ARG A 171 19.75 -1.57 4.90
N ARG A 172 19.95 -1.22 6.17
CA ARG A 172 19.20 -1.77 7.30
C ARG A 172 17.73 -1.36 7.25
N THR A 173 17.44 -0.20 6.67
CA THR A 173 16.06 0.24 6.40
C THR A 173 15.34 -0.72 5.45
N ASP A 174 15.97 -1.09 4.33
CA ASP A 174 15.40 -2.03 3.36
C ASP A 174 15.17 -3.40 3.99
N GLU A 175 16.15 -3.90 4.74
CA GLU A 175 16.07 -5.19 5.42
C GLU A 175 14.92 -5.23 6.43
N VAL A 176 14.75 -4.17 7.23
CA VAL A 176 13.63 -4.06 8.18
C VAL A 176 12.28 -4.00 7.46
N LEU A 177 12.15 -3.17 6.41
CA LEU A 177 10.92 -3.09 5.63
C LEU A 177 10.59 -4.41 4.93
N TYR A 178 11.59 -5.10 4.39
CA TYR A 178 11.42 -6.41 3.77
C TYR A 178 10.93 -7.43 4.80
N ASN A 179 11.57 -7.51 5.97
CA ASN A 179 11.17 -8.44 7.03
C ASN A 179 9.75 -8.16 7.53
N LEU A 180 9.40 -6.90 7.78
CA LEU A 180 8.03 -6.50 8.14
C LEU A 180 7.02 -6.88 7.05
N GLY A 181 7.37 -6.64 5.79
CA GLY A 181 6.54 -7.00 4.65
C GLY A 181 6.30 -8.49 4.55
N ARG A 182 7.37 -9.27 4.54
CA ARG A 182 7.36 -10.72 4.40
C ARG A 182 6.65 -11.41 5.56
N GLN A 183 6.98 -11.02 6.79
CA GLN A 183 6.58 -11.76 7.99
C GLN A 183 5.24 -11.29 8.56
N VAL A 184 4.87 -10.02 8.35
CA VAL A 184 3.65 -9.44 8.95
C VAL A 184 2.68 -8.94 7.90
N PHE A 185 3.07 -7.96 7.07
CA PHE A 185 2.10 -7.25 6.23
C PHE A 185 1.55 -8.08 5.08
N GLN A 186 2.29 -9.05 4.55
CA GLN A 186 1.76 -9.99 3.55
C GLN A 186 0.59 -10.83 4.09
N ALA A 187 0.58 -11.13 5.39
CA ALA A 187 -0.51 -11.86 6.03
C ALA A 187 -1.59 -10.92 6.60
N ALA A 188 -1.19 -9.76 7.12
CA ALA A 188 -2.10 -8.82 7.79
C ALA A 188 -2.89 -7.94 6.81
N TRP A 189 -2.32 -7.61 5.63
CA TRP A 189 -2.91 -6.71 4.66
C TRP A 189 -3.39 -7.47 3.42
N HIS A 190 -4.69 -7.43 3.19
CA HIS A 190 -5.31 -7.95 1.97
C HIS A 190 -6.23 -6.91 1.31
N ASP A 191 -6.40 -7.04 -0.01
CA ASP A 191 -7.16 -6.07 -0.80
C ASP A 191 -8.67 -6.10 -0.51
N ASP A 192 -9.19 -7.25 -0.10
CA ASP A 192 -10.60 -7.42 0.27
C ASP A 192 -10.98 -6.63 1.55
N GLN A 193 -10.00 -6.31 2.39
CA GLN A 193 -10.17 -5.45 3.57
C GLN A 193 -10.42 -3.97 3.22
N ARG A 194 -10.16 -3.56 1.97
CA ARG A 194 -10.13 -2.15 1.54
C ARG A 194 -11.34 -1.34 2.00
N VAL A 195 -12.54 -1.90 1.85
CA VAL A 195 -13.78 -1.21 2.26
C VAL A 195 -13.84 -1.02 3.78
N GLY A 196 -13.49 -2.05 4.54
CA GLY A 196 -13.42 -1.99 6.01
C GLY A 196 -12.41 -0.94 6.47
N MET A 197 -11.20 -0.95 5.91
CA MET A 197 -10.10 -0.06 6.31
C MET A 197 -10.35 1.40 5.93
N LEU A 198 -10.91 1.66 4.74
CA LEU A 198 -11.32 3.02 4.36
C LEU A 198 -12.46 3.54 5.24
N THR A 199 -13.41 2.67 5.58
CA THR A 199 -14.48 3.01 6.53
C THR A 199 -13.89 3.33 7.89
N ALA A 200 -12.98 2.49 8.39
CA ALA A 200 -12.29 2.70 9.65
C ALA A 200 -11.57 4.06 9.72
N LYS A 201 -10.75 4.35 8.71
CA LYS A 201 -10.02 5.62 8.58
C LYS A 201 -10.94 6.83 8.62
N HIS A 202 -12.08 6.78 7.92
CA HIS A 202 -12.96 7.92 7.79
C HIS A 202 -13.94 8.10 8.95
N PHE A 203 -14.32 7.03 9.64
CA PHE A 203 -15.20 7.07 10.82
C PHE A 203 -14.44 7.02 12.15
N GLY A 204 -13.11 6.95 12.13
CA GLY A 204 -12.28 6.91 13.35
C GLY A 204 -12.36 5.59 14.10
N LEU A 205 -12.61 4.47 13.40
CA LEU A 205 -12.77 3.15 14.00
C LEU A 205 -11.41 2.48 14.17
N THR A 206 -10.67 2.87 15.20
CA THR A 206 -9.28 2.45 15.39
C THR A 206 -9.19 0.98 15.79
N HIS A 207 -9.96 0.55 16.79
CA HIS A 207 -9.95 -0.85 17.22
C HIS A 207 -10.48 -1.79 16.14
N PHE A 208 -11.44 -1.33 15.33
CA PHE A 208 -11.91 -2.10 14.18
C PHE A 208 -10.80 -2.35 13.15
N ALA A 209 -10.02 -1.32 12.79
CA ALA A 209 -8.86 -1.49 11.91
C ALA A 209 -7.83 -2.44 12.53
N ASP A 210 -7.50 -2.25 13.81
CA ASP A 210 -6.53 -3.09 14.51
C ASP A 210 -6.96 -4.56 14.57
N ALA A 211 -8.25 -4.81 14.80
CA ALA A 211 -8.82 -6.15 14.86
C ALA A 211 -8.79 -6.84 13.49
N ILE A 212 -9.07 -6.12 12.40
CA ILE A 212 -8.97 -6.69 11.04
C ILE A 212 -7.55 -7.19 10.81
N GLU A 213 -6.55 -6.33 10.98
CA GLU A 213 -5.17 -6.67 10.67
C GLU A 213 -4.63 -7.78 11.59
N LEU A 214 -4.95 -7.74 12.89
CA LEU A 214 -4.62 -8.80 13.83
C LEU A 214 -5.20 -10.15 13.40
N LEU A 215 -6.50 -10.19 13.09
CA LEU A 215 -7.17 -11.44 12.74
C LEU A 215 -6.64 -12.02 11.44
N TYR A 216 -6.38 -11.19 10.43
CA TYR A 216 -5.76 -11.64 9.19
C TYR A 216 -4.35 -12.16 9.39
N LEU A 217 -3.53 -11.49 10.22
CA LEU A 217 -2.22 -12.01 10.59
C LEU A 217 -2.32 -13.40 11.24
N CYS A 218 -3.27 -13.60 12.16
CA CYS A 218 -3.52 -14.88 12.81
C CYS A 218 -4.07 -15.96 11.87
N LEU A 219 -4.78 -15.58 10.81
CA LEU A 219 -5.42 -16.51 9.87
C LEU A 219 -4.51 -16.93 8.72
N SER A 220 -3.77 -15.96 8.17
CA SER A 220 -2.97 -16.12 6.96
C SER A 220 -1.47 -16.29 7.24
N GLY A 221 -1.01 -15.88 8.42
CA GLY A 221 0.40 -15.92 8.78
C GLY A 221 0.85 -17.28 9.32
N ASP A 222 2.08 -17.67 9.01
CA ASP A 222 2.76 -18.76 9.72
C ASP A 222 3.28 -18.21 11.07
N LEU A 223 2.51 -18.41 12.13
CA LEU A 223 2.85 -17.91 13.47
C LEU A 223 4.13 -18.57 14.04
N CYS A 224 4.51 -19.76 13.56
CA CYS A 224 5.75 -20.43 13.97
C CYS A 224 6.97 -19.80 13.29
N GLU A 225 6.88 -19.52 11.99
CA GLU A 225 7.88 -18.75 11.24
C GLU A 225 8.01 -17.34 11.85
N LEU A 226 6.88 -16.65 12.02
CA LEU A 226 6.83 -15.31 12.57
C LEU A 226 7.49 -15.25 13.95
N ARG A 227 7.18 -16.19 14.85
CA ARG A 227 7.81 -16.30 16.19
C ARG A 227 9.34 -16.33 16.09
N SER A 228 9.88 -17.03 15.10
CA SER A 228 11.33 -17.16 14.90
C SER A 228 11.95 -15.92 14.25
N ALA A 229 11.15 -15.14 13.52
CA ALA A 229 11.57 -13.93 12.83
C ALA A 229 11.41 -12.64 13.65
N VAL A 230 10.61 -12.64 14.73
CA VAL A 230 10.39 -11.44 15.56
C VAL A 230 11.71 -10.97 16.19
N ASP A 231 12.14 -9.78 15.82
CA ASP A 231 13.31 -9.12 16.38
C ASP A 231 12.94 -7.82 17.13
N LYS A 232 13.95 -7.05 17.56
CA LYS A 232 13.74 -5.77 18.23
C LYS A 232 13.27 -4.66 17.27
N PRO A 233 13.88 -4.46 16.09
CA PRO A 233 13.39 -3.51 15.09
C PRO A 233 11.92 -3.70 14.71
N MET A 234 11.47 -4.95 14.51
CA MET A 234 10.09 -5.27 14.15
C MET A 234 9.11 -4.85 15.25
N ARG A 235 9.44 -5.11 16.53
CA ARG A 235 8.61 -4.66 17.67
C ARG A 235 8.58 -3.13 17.77
N LEU A 236 9.75 -2.49 17.71
CA LEU A 236 9.87 -1.04 17.79
C LEU A 236 9.10 -0.32 16.65
N PHE A 237 9.04 -0.94 15.48
CA PHE A 237 8.25 -0.44 14.36
C PHE A 237 6.76 -0.28 14.72
N PHE A 238 6.16 -1.27 15.38
CA PHE A 238 4.75 -1.22 15.80
C PHE A 238 4.50 -0.34 17.02
N ASP A 239 5.56 0.08 17.72
CA ASP A 239 5.46 1.05 18.82
C ASP A 239 5.57 2.50 18.31
N VAL A 240 6.40 2.74 17.30
CA VAL A 240 6.83 4.10 16.92
C VAL A 240 6.41 4.51 15.51
N VAL A 241 6.57 3.63 14.52
CA VAL A 241 6.42 3.98 13.10
C VAL A 241 4.99 3.76 12.62
N TYR A 242 4.42 2.62 12.98
CA TYR A 242 3.04 2.26 12.68
C TYR A 242 2.39 1.72 13.96
N PRO A 243 1.94 2.62 14.86
CA PRO A 243 1.31 2.23 16.13
C PRO A 243 0.15 1.27 15.91
N GLN A 244 0.40 -0.01 16.21
CA GLN A 244 -0.57 -1.10 16.09
C GLN A 244 -0.41 -1.99 17.33
N PRO A 245 -1.08 -1.62 18.45
CA PRO A 245 -0.83 -2.24 19.74
C PRO A 245 -1.24 -3.72 19.78
N ALA A 246 -2.23 -4.12 18.98
CA ALA A 246 -2.73 -5.48 18.94
C ALA A 246 -1.70 -6.45 18.32
N ILE A 247 -1.10 -6.09 17.18
CA ILE A 247 -0.01 -6.82 16.53
C ILE A 247 1.23 -6.75 17.42
N GLY A 248 1.61 -5.58 17.94
CA GLY A 248 2.76 -5.45 18.85
C GLY A 248 2.67 -6.37 20.08
N ALA A 249 1.47 -6.46 20.67
CA ALA A 249 1.19 -7.39 21.76
C ALA A 249 1.28 -8.85 21.32
N LEU A 250 0.70 -9.22 20.17
CA LEU A 250 0.84 -10.58 19.62
C LEU A 250 2.31 -10.95 19.41
N LEU A 251 3.09 -10.12 18.73
CA LEU A 251 4.51 -10.36 18.46
C LEU A 251 5.32 -10.55 19.74
N THR A 252 4.98 -9.81 20.81
CA THR A 252 5.60 -9.99 22.12
C THR A 252 5.23 -11.33 22.75
N ARG A 253 3.96 -11.75 22.64
CA ARG A 253 3.47 -13.01 23.20
C ARG A 253 3.98 -14.24 22.46
N LEU A 254 4.20 -14.17 21.14
CA LEU A 254 4.67 -15.32 20.35
C LEU A 254 5.89 -16.02 20.96
N GLY A 255 6.81 -15.27 21.58
CA GLY A 255 8.02 -15.83 22.20
C GLY A 255 7.78 -16.70 23.44
N VAL A 256 6.60 -16.63 24.07
CA VAL A 256 6.26 -17.39 25.30
C VAL A 256 5.13 -18.38 25.10
N LEU A 257 4.45 -18.36 23.95
CA LEU A 257 3.39 -19.32 23.63
C LEU A 257 3.99 -20.68 23.26
N ASP A 258 3.41 -21.75 23.80
CA ASP A 258 3.73 -23.10 23.37
C ASP A 258 3.11 -23.41 21.99
N GLY A 259 3.55 -24.52 21.39
CA GLY A 259 3.07 -24.95 20.08
C GLY A 259 1.58 -25.32 20.05
N GLY A 260 1.01 -25.75 21.18
CA GLY A 260 -0.41 -26.09 21.28
C GLY A 260 -1.27 -24.85 21.11
N VAL A 261 -0.99 -23.79 21.88
CA VAL A 261 -1.72 -22.53 21.79
C VAL A 261 -1.53 -21.86 20.43
N LEU A 262 -0.31 -21.90 19.87
CA LEU A 262 -0.07 -21.36 18.52
C LEU A 262 -0.96 -22.02 17.45
N ASN A 263 -1.23 -23.33 17.57
CA ASN A 263 -2.12 -24.04 16.66
C ASN A 263 -3.61 -23.71 16.87
N GLU A 264 -3.99 -23.26 18.06
CA GLU A 264 -5.37 -22.87 18.38
C GLU A 264 -5.71 -21.44 17.92
N ILE A 265 -4.72 -20.55 17.83
CA ILE A 265 -4.92 -19.14 17.47
C ILE A 265 -5.66 -18.98 16.13
N PRO A 266 -5.30 -19.65 15.02
CA PRO A 266 -6.01 -19.50 13.76
C PRO A 266 -7.49 -19.93 13.85
N GLN A 267 -7.79 -20.99 14.62
CA GLN A 267 -9.16 -21.45 14.81
C GLN A 267 -9.98 -20.44 15.62
N GLN A 268 -9.37 -19.84 16.64
CA GLN A 268 -10.01 -18.77 17.39
C GLN A 268 -10.21 -17.53 16.52
N ALA A 269 -9.17 -17.11 15.78
CA ALA A 269 -9.24 -15.97 14.87
C ALA A 269 -10.35 -16.13 13.83
N LEU A 270 -10.58 -17.34 13.31
CA LEU A 270 -11.65 -17.60 12.35
C LEU A 270 -13.04 -17.33 12.96
N ARG A 271 -13.28 -17.78 14.19
CA ARG A 271 -14.54 -17.51 14.91
C ARG A 271 -14.72 -16.03 15.17
N GLN A 272 -13.66 -15.36 15.61
CA GLN A 272 -13.69 -13.94 15.91
C GLN A 272 -13.87 -13.08 14.65
N TYR A 273 -13.28 -13.48 13.53
CA TYR A 273 -13.45 -12.80 12.25
C TYR A 273 -14.90 -12.86 11.76
N ALA A 274 -15.57 -14.01 11.90
CA ALA A 274 -17.00 -14.13 11.60
C ALA A 274 -17.87 -13.23 12.51
N GLU A 275 -17.46 -12.99 13.75
CA GLU A 275 -18.12 -12.03 14.64
C GLU A 275 -17.87 -10.58 14.22
N LEU A 276 -16.62 -10.22 13.93
CA LEU A 276 -16.24 -8.89 13.45
C LEU A 276 -16.99 -8.52 12.17
N LEU A 277 -17.09 -9.44 11.20
CA LEU A 277 -17.83 -9.23 9.96
C LEU A 277 -19.33 -9.03 10.19
N ARG A 278 -19.94 -9.75 11.15
CA ARG A 278 -21.35 -9.53 11.52
C ARG A 278 -21.56 -8.15 12.14
N ALA A 279 -20.67 -7.73 13.03
CA ALA A 279 -20.72 -6.40 13.64
C ALA A 279 -20.53 -5.29 12.58
N PHE A 280 -19.57 -5.45 11.68
CA PHE A 280 -19.37 -4.52 10.57
C PHE A 280 -20.57 -4.48 9.62
N GLY A 281 -21.15 -5.66 9.32
CA GLY A 281 -22.38 -5.79 8.54
C GLY A 281 -23.55 -5.00 9.15
N ALA A 282 -23.75 -5.11 10.46
CA ALA A 282 -24.76 -4.32 11.18
C ALA A 282 -24.48 -2.82 11.09
N PHE A 283 -23.22 -2.40 11.26
CA PHE A 283 -22.81 -1.00 11.12
C PHE A 283 -23.12 -0.43 9.73
N ILE A 284 -22.75 -1.13 8.65
CA ILE A 284 -22.99 -0.61 7.29
C ILE A 284 -24.45 -0.69 6.83
N GLN A 285 -25.31 -1.42 7.55
CA GLN A 285 -26.74 -1.52 7.25
C GLN A 285 -27.57 -0.39 7.88
N ILE A 286 -27.01 0.41 8.79
CA ILE A 286 -27.76 1.50 9.42
C ILE A 286 -28.29 2.48 8.39
N GLU A 287 -29.52 2.95 8.62
CA GLU A 287 -30.15 3.92 7.74
C GLU A 287 -29.84 5.35 8.20
N VAL A 288 -29.19 6.12 7.33
CA VAL A 288 -28.79 7.51 7.61
C VAL A 288 -29.57 8.51 6.75
N PRO A 289 -29.87 9.71 7.27
CA PRO A 289 -30.52 10.75 6.50
C PRO A 289 -29.55 11.38 5.47
N TRP A 290 -29.82 11.21 4.17
CA TRP A 290 -28.95 11.66 3.09
C TRP A 290 -29.69 12.47 2.00
N GLY A 291 -28.98 13.38 1.33
CA GLY A 291 -29.50 14.23 0.24
C GLY A 291 -29.94 15.65 0.64
N ALA A 292 -30.22 16.49 -0.37
CA ALA A 292 -30.66 17.87 -0.17
C ALA A 292 -32.08 17.94 0.44
N ARG A 293 -32.34 18.96 1.26
CA ARG A 293 -33.72 19.35 1.60
C ARG A 293 -34.41 19.79 0.31
N SER A 294 -35.53 19.18 -0.04
CA SER A 294 -36.36 19.66 -1.16
C SER A 294 -36.80 21.10 -0.86
N LEU A 295 -36.46 22.04 -1.76
CA LEU A 295 -36.75 23.48 -1.63
C LEU A 295 -38.17 23.88 -2.07
N ARG A 296 -39.07 22.92 -2.34
CA ARG A 296 -40.46 23.24 -2.74
C ARG A 296 -41.48 22.90 -1.64
N PRO A 297 -42.09 23.91 -0.98
CA PRO A 297 -43.35 23.76 -0.23
C PRO A 297 -44.49 23.34 -1.18
N PRO A 298 -45.56 22.65 -0.71
CA PRO A 298 -46.05 22.59 0.67
C PRO A 298 -45.86 21.22 1.36
N LEU A 299 -45.28 20.22 0.68
CA LEU A 299 -45.03 18.91 1.25
C LEU A 299 -43.64 18.91 1.89
N GLY A 300 -43.54 19.38 3.14
CA GLY A 300 -42.31 19.27 3.93
C GLY A 300 -41.83 17.82 3.94
N ARG A 301 -40.74 17.52 3.22
CA ARG A 301 -40.23 16.14 3.08
C ARG A 301 -38.91 15.98 3.81
N ARG A 302 -38.91 14.97 4.69
CA ARG A 302 -37.76 14.40 5.41
C ARG A 302 -36.63 14.06 4.42
N ARG A 303 -35.38 14.17 4.88
CA ARG A 303 -34.23 13.60 4.17
C ARG A 303 -34.51 12.12 3.89
N LEU A 304 -34.09 11.63 2.72
CA LEU A 304 -34.21 10.22 2.38
C LEU A 304 -33.35 9.43 3.38
N ARG A 305 -33.91 8.37 3.97
CA ARG A 305 -33.11 7.40 4.72
C ARG A 305 -32.48 6.44 3.73
N VAL A 306 -31.16 6.33 3.76
CA VAL A 306 -30.39 5.46 2.87
C VAL A 306 -29.49 4.58 3.73
N PRO A 307 -29.38 3.28 3.45
CA PRO A 307 -28.40 2.43 4.11
C PRO A 307 -26.98 2.94 3.90
N LEU A 308 -26.16 2.92 4.96
CA LEU A 308 -24.80 3.45 4.93
C LEU A 308 -23.94 2.81 3.83
N TYR A 309 -24.05 1.50 3.60
CA TYR A 309 -23.29 0.80 2.56
C TYR A 309 -23.44 1.44 1.17
N ARG A 310 -24.64 1.91 0.81
CA ARG A 310 -24.86 2.56 -0.50
C ARG A 310 -24.05 3.84 -0.62
N LEU A 311 -23.91 4.58 0.48
CA LEU A 311 -23.09 5.78 0.52
C LEU A 311 -21.60 5.44 0.46
N LEU A 312 -21.18 4.39 1.17
CA LEU A 312 -19.79 3.94 1.17
C LEU A 312 -19.34 3.48 -0.23
N PHE A 313 -20.04 2.51 -0.81
CA PHE A 313 -19.71 1.96 -2.13
C PHE A 313 -19.90 2.97 -3.26
N GLY A 314 -20.94 3.82 -3.19
CA GLY A 314 -21.19 4.84 -4.21
C GLY A 314 -20.22 6.02 -4.17
N ASN A 315 -19.44 6.19 -3.10
CA ASN A 315 -18.56 7.35 -2.90
C ASN A 315 -17.17 6.96 -2.40
N MET A 316 -16.63 5.79 -2.78
CA MET A 316 -15.31 5.34 -2.29
C MET A 316 -14.20 6.40 -2.47
N SER A 317 -14.17 7.10 -3.60
CA SER A 317 -13.19 8.17 -3.88
C SER A 317 -13.43 9.47 -3.09
N ARG A 318 -14.55 9.58 -2.37
CA ARG A 318 -15.00 10.78 -1.65
C ARG A 318 -15.48 10.47 -0.23
N LEU A 319 -15.07 9.34 0.35
CA LEU A 319 -15.54 8.88 1.66
C LEU A 319 -15.33 9.91 2.78
N GLY A 320 -14.24 10.68 2.74
CA GLY A 320 -14.02 11.76 3.72
C GLY A 320 -15.15 12.81 3.74
N ARG A 321 -15.81 13.09 2.62
CA ARG A 321 -16.98 13.98 2.57
C ARG A 321 -18.21 13.32 3.17
N VAL A 322 -18.39 12.02 2.92
CA VAL A 322 -19.49 11.23 3.49
C VAL A 322 -19.37 11.17 5.00
N ALA A 323 -18.20 10.78 5.52
CA ALA A 323 -17.98 10.70 6.95
C ALA A 323 -18.15 12.07 7.64
N LYS A 324 -17.60 13.15 7.07
CA LYS A 324 -17.83 14.51 7.59
C LYS A 324 -19.30 14.89 7.66
N ALA A 325 -20.09 14.53 6.65
CA ALA A 325 -21.53 14.83 6.62
C ALA A 325 -22.34 13.96 7.59
N LEU A 326 -21.82 12.80 7.98
CA LEU A 326 -22.47 11.84 8.86
C LEU A 326 -21.96 11.88 10.30
N GLY A 327 -20.87 12.60 10.59
CA GLY A 327 -20.22 12.61 11.91
C GLY A 327 -21.15 13.03 13.06
N ASP A 328 -22.12 13.91 12.80
CA ASP A 328 -23.05 14.39 13.82
C ASP A 328 -24.30 13.50 13.98
N VAL A 329 -24.51 12.52 13.09
CA VAL A 329 -25.68 11.63 13.11
C VAL A 329 -25.56 10.65 14.29
N ASP A 330 -26.48 10.76 15.25
CA ASP A 330 -26.47 9.95 16.48
C ASP A 330 -26.44 8.45 16.21
N GLU A 331 -27.22 7.97 15.23
CA GLU A 331 -27.28 6.55 14.89
C GLU A 331 -25.92 6.02 14.39
N VAL A 332 -25.18 6.84 13.62
CA VAL A 332 -23.84 6.50 13.13
C VAL A 332 -22.86 6.43 14.29
N ARG A 333 -22.88 7.41 15.20
CA ARG A 333 -21.99 7.44 16.37
C ARG A 333 -22.22 6.25 17.30
N ARG A 334 -23.48 5.88 17.55
CA ARG A 334 -23.81 4.71 18.38
C ARG A 334 -23.34 3.41 17.73
N ALA A 335 -23.67 3.21 16.45
CA ALA A 335 -23.25 2.00 15.73
C ALA A 335 -21.72 1.89 15.60
N ALA A 336 -21.03 3.03 15.41
CA ALA A 336 -19.57 3.09 15.43
C ALA A 336 -18.99 2.67 16.79
N ALA A 337 -19.56 3.18 17.89
CA ALA A 337 -19.13 2.82 19.25
C ALA A 337 -19.36 1.33 19.56
N GLU A 338 -20.48 0.75 19.11
CA GLU A 338 -20.77 -0.68 19.25
C GLU A 338 -19.79 -1.55 18.46
N LEU A 339 -19.42 -1.13 17.25
CA LEU A 339 -18.42 -1.81 16.43
C LEU A 339 -17.03 -1.75 17.08
N GLU A 340 -16.61 -0.58 17.57
CA GLU A 340 -15.33 -0.40 18.28
C GLU A 340 -15.26 -1.25 19.55
N ALA A 341 -16.32 -1.26 20.37
CA ALA A 341 -16.38 -2.10 21.56
C ALA A 341 -16.30 -3.60 21.24
N THR A 342 -16.93 -4.02 20.15
CA THR A 342 -16.84 -5.39 19.65
C THR A 342 -15.44 -5.73 19.18
N ALA A 343 -14.81 -4.83 18.41
CA ALA A 343 -13.46 -5.02 17.91
C ALA A 343 -12.42 -5.09 19.05
N GLN A 344 -12.51 -4.21 20.05
CA GLN A 344 -11.64 -4.26 21.23
C GLN A 344 -11.78 -5.58 21.98
N ARG A 345 -13.01 -6.02 22.24
CA ARG A 345 -13.27 -7.32 22.89
C ARG A 345 -12.68 -8.49 22.10
N ILE A 346 -12.74 -8.44 20.77
CA ILE A 346 -12.14 -9.46 19.90
C ILE A 346 -10.61 -9.47 20.04
N ILE A 347 -9.97 -8.29 20.01
CA ILE A 347 -8.53 -8.14 20.24
C ILE A 347 -8.16 -8.76 21.60
N ASP A 348 -8.87 -8.40 22.67
CA ASP A 348 -8.63 -8.92 24.02
C ASP A 348 -8.75 -10.44 24.07
N GLN A 349 -9.76 -11.02 23.39
CA GLN A 349 -9.97 -12.48 23.38
C GLN A 349 -8.85 -13.23 22.64
N ILE A 350 -8.31 -12.67 21.55
CA ILE A 350 -7.16 -13.26 20.86
C ILE A 350 -5.91 -13.14 21.73
N LEU A 351 -5.70 -11.99 22.36
CA LEU A 351 -4.55 -11.71 23.20
C LEU A 351 -4.63 -12.32 24.61
N ALA A 352 -5.76 -12.89 25.02
CA ALA A 352 -5.92 -13.59 26.30
C ALA A 352 -5.73 -15.11 26.19
N MET A 353 -5.42 -15.65 24.99
CA MET A 353 -5.15 -17.08 24.82
C MET A 353 -3.84 -17.46 25.54
N ASP A 354 -3.93 -17.94 26.78
CA ASP A 354 -2.77 -18.25 27.60
C ASP A 354 -2.18 -19.64 27.30
N ALA A 355 -0.87 -19.77 27.54
CA ALA A 355 -0.22 -21.07 27.65
C ALA A 355 -0.93 -21.90 28.74
N PRO A 356 -1.32 -23.17 28.49
CA PRO A 356 -1.85 -24.03 29.53
C PRO A 356 -0.94 -24.00 30.75
N HIS A 357 -1.56 -23.71 31.90
CA HIS A 357 -0.89 -23.71 33.19
C HIS A 357 -0.16 -25.05 33.37
N PRO A 358 1.15 -25.09 33.72
CA PRO A 358 1.93 -26.34 33.83
C PRO A 358 1.46 -27.33 34.90
N ALA A 359 0.28 -27.13 35.51
CA ALA A 359 -0.32 -27.99 36.53
C ALA A 359 -1.16 -29.15 35.95
N ARG A 360 -1.09 -29.43 34.64
CA ARG A 360 -1.76 -30.57 33.98
C ARG A 360 -0.83 -31.34 33.03
N ALA A 361 0.35 -31.70 33.53
CA ALA A 361 1.22 -32.71 32.92
C ALA A 361 1.41 -33.87 33.91
#